data_AF-A0A7J5Y991-F1
#
_entry.id   AF-A0A7J5Y991-F1
#
_cell.length_a   1.000
_cell.length_b   1.000
_cell.length_c   1.000
_cell.angle_alpha   90.00
_cell.angle_beta   90.00
_cell.angle_gamma   90.00
#
_symmetry.space_group_name_H-M   'P 1'
#
loop_
_entity.id
_entity.type
_entity.pdbx_description
1 polymer ?
#
loop_
_entity_poly.entity_id
_entity_poly.type
_entity_poly.pdbx_seq_one_letter_code
_entity_poly.pdbx_strand_id
1 'polypeptide(L)'
;MFSGPPRELQRLSDTRWACRYIACRNLMDRLTAVIRVLEEISDEPNPTRAVEARGLLCQIDIKFIALLTVFRKVLGDTKLLSDMLQSSKIDLCKAIDLIETLRQTLEEYRNEGETFNELWNTVIETCANCNISKVIKQKRATQTASRLDDGVVTSTLGQRTQVDSKEAFRHNGGNTGSKSVKQQLLEGRNGVLFAEAYGSDLPDLKNEINQARRLFERNRAKGKETPTTLMDLVKFLDPFKDVLFELFRLCKLSLFC
;
A
#
# COMPACT_ATOMS: atom_id res chain seq x y z
N MET A 1 15.57 6.97 25.88
CA MET A 1 15.49 8.05 24.88
C MET A 1 16.10 7.53 23.58
N PHE A 2 15.40 7.63 22.45
CA PHE A 2 15.96 7.25 21.13
C PHE A 2 17.08 8.23 20.77
N SER A 3 18.29 7.73 20.50
CA SER A 3 19.51 8.51 20.20
C SER A 3 19.71 8.82 18.70
N GLY A 4 18.72 8.52 17.86
CA GLY A 4 18.75 8.86 16.44
C GLY A 4 18.27 10.28 16.16
N PRO A 5 18.47 10.81 14.94
CA PRO A 5 17.94 12.10 14.53
C PRO A 5 16.42 12.16 14.74
N PRO A 6 15.85 13.33 15.09
CA PRO A 6 14.41 13.50 15.27
C PRO A 6 13.69 13.05 14.00
N ARG A 7 12.68 12.21 14.16
CA ARG A 7 11.85 11.72 13.05
C ARG A 7 10.65 12.65 12.89
N GLU A 8 10.60 13.33 11.77
CA GLU A 8 9.51 14.23 11.41
C GLU A 8 8.42 13.51 10.61
N LEU A 9 7.19 13.99 10.72
CA LEU A 9 6.10 13.59 9.83
C LEU A 9 6.36 14.21 8.46
N GLN A 10 6.53 13.37 7.46
CA GLN A 10 6.83 13.83 6.11
C GLN A 10 5.57 14.37 5.43
N ARG A 11 5.75 15.45 4.65
CA ARG A 11 4.73 15.86 3.69
C ARG A 11 4.52 14.73 2.67
N LEU A 12 3.26 14.40 2.38
CA LEU A 12 2.94 13.40 1.38
C LEU A 12 3.48 13.85 0.01
N SER A 13 4.28 12.98 -0.61
CA SER A 13 4.69 13.13 -2.01
C SER A 13 3.77 12.28 -2.88
N ASP A 14 3.22 12.86 -3.94
CA ASP A 14 2.32 12.15 -4.87
C ASP A 14 3.05 11.20 -5.81
N THR A 15 4.36 11.35 -5.98
CA THR A 15 5.09 10.69 -7.08
C THR A 15 6.00 9.53 -6.68
N ARG A 16 6.15 9.21 -5.39
CA ARG A 16 7.06 8.12 -4.95
C ARG A 16 6.44 7.29 -3.82
N TRP A 17 6.09 6.04 -4.12
CA TRP A 17 5.54 5.10 -3.14
C TRP A 17 6.52 4.83 -1.98
N ALA A 18 7.84 4.89 -2.22
CA ALA A 18 8.86 4.77 -1.17
C ALA A 18 8.74 5.87 -0.10
N CYS A 19 8.35 7.10 -0.48
CA CYS A 19 8.06 8.16 0.49
C CYS A 19 6.79 7.86 1.30
N ARG A 20 5.80 7.19 0.70
CA ARG A 20 4.58 6.75 1.41
C ARG A 20 4.89 5.71 2.47
N TYR A 21 5.82 4.78 2.20
CA TYR A 21 6.30 3.84 3.22
C TYR A 21 6.89 4.58 4.43
N ILE A 22 7.79 5.55 4.20
CA ILE A 22 8.42 6.30 5.28
C ILE A 22 7.38 7.08 6.09
N ALA A 23 6.39 7.68 5.44
CA ALA A 23 5.28 8.35 6.10
C ALA A 23 4.47 7.38 7.00
N CYS A 24 4.06 6.22 6.48
CA CYS A 24 3.36 5.19 7.25
C CYS A 24 4.19 4.69 8.44
N ARG A 25 5.49 4.43 8.23
CA ARG A 25 6.42 4.00 9.28
C ARG A 25 6.55 5.05 10.37
N ASN A 26 6.83 6.30 10.00
CA ASN A 26 7.02 7.38 10.96
C ASN A 26 5.73 7.66 11.75
N LEU A 27 4.57 7.64 11.08
CA LEU A 27 3.29 7.81 11.74
C LEU A 27 3.01 6.68 12.72
N MET A 28 3.23 5.43 12.33
CA MET A 28 3.02 4.28 13.22
C MET A 28 3.97 4.31 14.42
N ASP A 29 5.25 4.65 14.22
CA ASP A 29 6.25 4.75 15.30
C ASP A 29 5.98 5.90 16.29
N ARG A 30 5.25 6.94 15.84
CA ARG A 30 4.96 8.16 16.63
C ARG A 30 3.49 8.31 16.97
N LEU A 31 2.66 7.31 16.69
CA LEU A 31 1.21 7.41 16.76
C LEU A 31 0.72 7.89 18.13
N THR A 32 1.24 7.32 19.21
CA THR A 32 0.89 7.72 20.59
C THR A 32 1.22 9.19 20.84
N ALA A 33 2.37 9.68 20.38
CA ALA A 33 2.75 11.08 20.53
C ALA A 33 1.89 12.01 19.68
N VAL A 34 1.54 11.59 18.45
CA VAL A 34 0.64 12.34 17.56
C VAL A 34 -0.75 12.48 18.20
N ILE A 35 -1.29 11.40 18.76
CA ILE A 35 -2.59 11.43 19.46
C ILE A 35 -2.53 12.41 20.63
N ARG A 36 -1.50 12.35 21.47
CA ARG A 36 -1.35 13.28 22.60
C ARG A 36 -1.28 14.74 22.17
N VAL A 37 -0.50 15.05 21.13
CA VAL A 37 -0.42 16.41 20.59
C VAL A 37 -1.78 16.87 20.04
N LEU A 38 -2.52 15.99 19.37
CA LEU A 38 -3.86 16.32 18.89
C LEU A 38 -4.86 16.53 20.05
N GLU A 39 -4.76 15.77 21.13
CA GLU A 39 -5.56 15.98 22.35
C GLU A 39 -5.26 17.35 22.97
N GLU A 40 -3.98 17.70 23.12
CA GLU A 40 -3.56 19.02 23.63
C GLU A 40 -4.09 20.17 22.76
N ILE A 41 -3.93 20.08 21.43
CA ILE A 41 -4.46 21.09 20.49
C ILE A 41 -5.99 21.15 20.54
N SER A 42 -6.66 20.05 20.85
CA SER A 42 -8.12 20.00 20.93
C SER A 42 -8.69 20.84 22.08
N ASP A 43 -7.90 21.08 23.12
CA ASP A 43 -8.28 21.88 24.29
C ASP A 43 -7.75 23.32 24.24
N GLU A 44 -7.00 23.68 23.19
CA GLU A 44 -6.47 25.03 23.01
C GLU A 44 -7.58 26.07 22.73
N PRO A 45 -7.34 27.35 23.10
CA PRO A 45 -8.32 28.42 22.91
C PRO A 45 -8.55 28.79 21.43
N ASN A 46 -7.69 28.37 20.50
CA ASN A 46 -7.89 28.64 19.08
C ASN A 46 -8.96 27.69 18.50
N PRO A 47 -10.17 28.19 18.18
CA PRO A 47 -11.29 27.33 17.81
C PRO A 47 -11.04 26.56 16.51
N THR A 48 -10.34 27.16 15.53
CA THR A 48 -10.06 26.52 14.25
C THR A 48 -9.15 25.32 14.43
N ARG A 49 -8.00 25.52 15.10
CA ARG A 49 -7.04 24.44 15.37
C ARG A 49 -7.66 23.34 16.22
N ALA A 50 -8.44 23.72 17.25
CA ALA A 50 -9.10 22.78 18.13
C ALA A 50 -10.15 21.92 17.39
N VAL A 51 -10.92 22.50 16.47
CA VAL A 51 -11.89 21.76 15.63
C VAL A 51 -11.17 20.80 14.68
N GLU A 52 -10.10 21.24 14.01
CA GLU A 52 -9.30 20.38 13.14
C GLU A 52 -8.69 19.19 13.90
N ALA A 53 -8.10 19.44 15.06
CA ALA A 53 -7.51 18.39 15.89
C ALA A 53 -8.54 17.36 16.36
N ARG A 54 -9.72 17.80 16.81
CA ARG A 54 -10.85 16.89 17.11
C ARG A 54 -11.30 16.09 15.90
N GLY A 55 -11.35 16.73 14.73
CA GLY A 55 -11.69 16.08 13.46
C GLY A 55 -10.71 14.96 13.11
N LEU A 56 -9.41 15.20 13.30
CA LEU A 56 -8.36 14.19 13.10
C LEU A 56 -8.43 13.06 14.13
N LEU A 57 -8.59 13.37 15.43
CA LEU A 57 -8.77 12.37 16.48
C LEU A 57 -9.96 11.44 16.20
N CYS A 58 -11.08 11.99 15.73
CA CYS A 58 -12.25 11.21 15.33
C CYS A 58 -12.01 10.27 14.13
N GLN A 59 -10.97 10.51 13.32
CA GLN A 59 -10.60 9.65 12.19
C GLN A 59 -9.63 8.53 12.60
N ILE A 60 -8.96 8.64 13.75
CA ILE A 60 -8.04 7.61 14.25
C ILE A 60 -8.86 6.54 14.98
N ASP A 61 -9.58 5.74 14.20
CA ASP A 61 -10.33 4.57 14.66
C ASP A 61 -9.56 3.27 14.43
N ILE A 62 -10.10 2.14 14.89
CA ILE A 62 -9.49 0.82 14.67
C ILE A 62 -9.25 0.51 13.19
N LYS A 63 -10.07 1.05 12.27
CA LYS A 63 -9.92 0.83 10.83
C LYS A 63 -8.71 1.59 10.30
N PHE A 64 -8.53 2.82 10.74
CA PHE A 64 -7.36 3.62 10.42
C PHE A 64 -6.08 2.91 10.89
N ILE A 65 -6.07 2.39 12.12
CA ILE A 65 -4.94 1.61 12.65
C ILE A 65 -4.71 0.32 11.85
N ALA A 66 -5.77 -0.41 11.50
CA ALA A 66 -5.66 -1.60 10.68
C ALA A 66 -5.08 -1.31 9.30
N LEU A 67 -5.56 -0.27 8.62
CA LEU A 67 -5.04 0.17 7.33
C LEU A 67 -3.59 0.62 7.44
N LEU A 68 -3.25 1.43 8.44
CA LEU A 68 -1.88 1.89 8.67
C LEU A 68 -0.92 0.71 8.92
N THR A 69 -1.37 -0.29 9.67
CA THR A 69 -0.59 -1.52 9.96
C THR A 69 -0.35 -2.34 8.69
N VAL A 70 -1.40 -2.57 7.89
CA VAL A 70 -1.31 -3.26 6.59
C VAL A 70 -0.37 -2.50 5.65
N PHE A 71 -0.55 -1.18 5.50
CA PHE A 71 0.30 -0.37 4.62
C PHE A 71 1.76 -0.38 5.06
N ARG A 72 2.04 -0.29 6.38
CA ARG A 72 3.40 -0.37 6.91
C ARG A 72 4.08 -1.70 6.55
N LYS A 73 3.36 -2.81 6.65
CA LYS A 73 3.88 -4.14 6.31
C LYS A 73 4.09 -4.30 4.81
N VAL A 74 3.02 -4.18 4.02
CA VAL A 74 3.06 -4.35 2.55
C VAL A 74 4.10 -3.44 1.90
N LEU A 75 4.10 -2.15 2.21
CA LEU A 75 5.06 -1.21 1.63
C LEU A 75 6.48 -1.43 2.19
N GLY A 76 6.63 -1.92 3.42
CA GLY A 76 7.91 -2.22 4.03
C GLY A 76 8.61 -3.40 3.38
N ASP A 77 7.90 -4.51 3.20
CA ASP A 77 8.45 -5.71 2.57
C ASP A 77 8.71 -5.46 1.08
N THR A 78 7.83 -4.72 0.41
CA THR A 78 8.05 -4.27 -0.98
C THR A 78 9.28 -3.36 -1.07
N LYS A 79 9.50 -2.46 -0.10
CA LYS A 79 10.69 -1.60 -0.06
C LYS A 79 11.97 -2.40 0.15
N LEU A 80 11.94 -3.39 1.04
CA LEU A 80 13.07 -4.29 1.25
C LEU A 80 13.43 -5.02 -0.03
N LEU A 81 12.44 -5.61 -0.72
CA LEU A 81 12.67 -6.26 -2.01
C LEU A 81 13.27 -5.28 -3.03
N SER A 82 12.68 -4.08 -3.16
CA SER A 82 13.17 -3.04 -4.06
C SER A 82 14.65 -2.72 -3.82
N ASP A 83 15.05 -2.57 -2.55
CA ASP A 83 16.44 -2.31 -2.19
C ASP A 83 17.37 -3.48 -2.52
N MET A 84 16.88 -4.71 -2.36
CA MET A 84 17.64 -5.90 -2.72
C MET A 84 17.80 -6.04 -4.24
N LEU A 85 16.76 -5.78 -5.02
CA LEU A 85 16.79 -5.84 -6.48
C LEU A 85 17.70 -4.76 -7.10
N GLN A 86 17.82 -3.61 -6.43
CA GLN A 86 18.73 -2.53 -6.82
C GLN A 86 20.21 -2.82 -6.45
N SER A 87 20.48 -3.86 -5.66
CA SER A 87 21.83 -4.24 -5.27
C SER A 87 22.62 -4.81 -6.45
N SER A 88 23.85 -4.33 -6.67
CA SER A 88 24.75 -4.88 -7.69
C SER A 88 25.27 -6.30 -7.36
N LYS A 89 24.92 -6.83 -6.19
CA LYS A 89 25.38 -8.14 -5.70
C LYS A 89 24.36 -9.26 -5.91
N ILE A 90 23.12 -8.93 -6.26
CA ILE A 90 22.08 -9.94 -6.43
C ILE A 90 22.06 -10.47 -7.86
N ASP A 91 22.05 -11.79 -7.98
CA ASP A 91 21.86 -12.45 -9.27
C ASP A 91 20.36 -12.61 -9.61
N LEU A 92 20.07 -12.82 -10.89
CA LEU A 92 18.69 -12.93 -11.38
C LEU A 92 17.93 -14.12 -10.78
N CYS A 93 18.62 -15.22 -10.43
CA CYS A 93 17.98 -16.38 -9.80
C CYS A 93 17.47 -16.01 -8.40
N LYS A 94 18.32 -15.43 -7.56
CA LYS A 94 17.91 -14.94 -6.23
C LYS A 94 16.86 -13.85 -6.31
N ALA A 95 16.93 -12.98 -7.32
CA ALA A 95 15.92 -11.96 -7.53
C ALA A 95 14.52 -12.59 -7.74
N ILE A 96 14.43 -13.66 -8.52
CA ILE A 96 13.19 -14.43 -8.72
C ILE A 96 12.73 -15.04 -7.39
N ASP A 97 13.62 -15.70 -6.65
CA ASP A 97 13.28 -16.31 -5.36
C ASP A 97 12.72 -15.28 -4.37
N LEU A 98 13.30 -14.08 -4.32
CA LEU A 98 12.81 -13.00 -3.46
C LEU A 98 11.45 -12.45 -3.91
N ILE A 99 11.20 -12.34 -5.22
CA ILE A 99 9.89 -11.93 -5.76
C ILE A 99 8.82 -12.96 -5.40
N GLU A 100 9.12 -14.25 -5.57
CA GLU A 100 8.21 -15.34 -5.20
C GLU A 100 7.96 -15.36 -3.68
N THR A 101 9.00 -15.15 -2.88
CA THR A 101 8.90 -15.04 -1.43
C THR A 101 8.00 -13.87 -1.03
N LEU A 102 8.20 -12.67 -1.61
CA LEU A 102 7.34 -11.52 -1.33
C LEU A 102 5.90 -11.80 -1.75
N ARG A 103 5.67 -12.42 -2.92
CA ARG A 103 4.32 -12.78 -3.36
C ARG A 103 3.63 -13.68 -2.33
N GLN A 104 4.33 -14.71 -1.87
CA GLN A 104 3.83 -15.64 -0.85
C GLN A 104 3.50 -14.90 0.47
N THR A 105 4.39 -14.02 0.95
CA THR A 105 4.14 -13.20 2.14
C THR A 105 2.90 -12.30 1.98
N LEU A 106 2.71 -11.68 0.81
CA LEU A 106 1.54 -10.83 0.54
C LEU A 106 0.24 -11.66 0.46
N GLU A 107 0.30 -12.89 -0.05
CA GLU A 107 -0.83 -13.83 -0.03
C GLU A 107 -1.18 -14.25 1.40
N GLU A 108 -0.18 -14.48 2.26
CA GLU A 108 -0.38 -14.82 3.67
C GLU A 108 -0.98 -13.66 4.48
N TYR A 109 -0.64 -12.40 4.16
CA TYR A 109 -1.32 -11.23 4.73
C TYR A 109 -2.80 -11.14 4.35
N ARG A 110 -3.21 -11.76 3.23
CA ARG A 110 -4.58 -11.76 2.74
C ARG A 110 -5.40 -12.94 3.29
N ASN A 111 -4.77 -14.10 3.43
CA ASN A 111 -5.43 -15.36 3.74
C ASN A 111 -5.63 -15.56 5.25
N GLU A 112 -6.58 -16.43 5.63
CA GLU A 112 -6.81 -16.79 7.04
C GLU A 112 -5.69 -17.73 7.48
N GLY A 113 -4.68 -17.16 8.11
CA GLY A 113 -3.53 -17.90 8.64
C GLY A 113 -2.91 -17.21 9.84
N GLU A 114 -1.82 -17.79 10.33
CA GLU A 114 -1.05 -17.29 11.46
C GLU A 114 -0.55 -15.85 11.22
N THR A 115 0.01 -15.58 10.04
CA THR A 115 0.53 -14.27 9.65
C THR A 115 -0.54 -13.17 9.70
N PHE A 116 -1.76 -13.45 9.23
CA PHE A 116 -2.88 -12.49 9.35
C PHE A 116 -3.29 -12.28 10.80
N ASN A 117 -3.26 -13.33 11.62
CA ASN A 117 -3.58 -13.22 13.05
C ASN A 117 -2.55 -12.37 13.79
N GLU A 118 -1.26 -12.53 13.50
CA GLU A 118 -0.19 -11.67 14.04
C GLU A 118 -0.37 -10.21 13.63
N LEU A 119 -0.71 -9.97 12.36
CA LEU A 119 -1.01 -8.65 11.85
C LEU A 119 -2.20 -8.02 12.61
N TRP A 120 -3.26 -8.79 12.81
CA TRP A 120 -4.44 -8.33 13.55
C TRP A 120 -4.13 -8.10 15.04
N ASN A 121 -3.33 -8.96 15.66
CA ASN A 121 -2.88 -8.77 17.05
C ASN A 121 -2.09 -7.47 17.19
N THR A 122 -1.21 -7.16 16.23
CA THR A 122 -0.51 -5.87 16.17
C THR A 122 -1.47 -4.68 16.14
N VAL A 123 -2.59 -4.79 15.42
CA VAL A 123 -3.64 -3.75 15.40
C VAL A 123 -4.27 -3.59 16.78
N ILE A 124 -4.63 -4.68 17.44
CA ILE A 124 -5.25 -4.66 18.77
C ILE A 124 -4.30 -4.07 19.81
N GLU A 125 -3.04 -4.50 19.81
CA GLU A 125 -1.98 -3.95 20.68
C GLU A 125 -1.78 -2.46 20.43
N THR A 126 -1.73 -2.04 19.17
CA THR A 126 -1.59 -0.61 18.82
C THR A 126 -2.78 0.21 19.31
N CYS A 127 -4.01 -0.30 19.15
CA CYS A 127 -5.20 0.37 19.68
C CYS A 127 -5.15 0.49 21.20
N ALA A 128 -4.73 -0.56 21.91
CA ALA A 128 -4.57 -0.55 23.36
C ALA A 128 -3.52 0.48 23.80
N ASN A 129 -2.35 0.50 23.15
CA ASN A 129 -1.27 1.46 23.43
C ASN A 129 -1.66 2.92 23.17
N CYS A 130 -2.64 3.13 22.30
CA CYS A 130 -3.15 4.46 21.94
C CYS A 130 -4.42 4.85 22.69
N ASN A 131 -4.90 4.03 23.63
CA ASN A 131 -6.20 4.21 24.31
C ASN A 131 -7.39 4.40 23.35
N ILE A 132 -7.31 3.83 22.15
CA ILE A 132 -8.37 3.88 21.16
C ILE A 132 -9.40 2.83 21.59
N SER A 133 -10.46 3.27 22.27
CA SER A 133 -11.58 2.42 22.64
C SER A 133 -12.14 1.71 21.41
N LYS A 134 -12.41 0.40 21.52
CA LYS A 134 -13.12 -0.42 20.51
C LYS A 134 -14.55 0.07 20.21
N VAL A 135 -15.04 1.08 20.94
CA VAL A 135 -16.39 1.60 20.86
C VAL A 135 -16.38 2.96 20.18
N ILE A 136 -17.05 3.01 19.05
CA ILE A 136 -17.19 4.19 18.21
C ILE A 136 -18.04 5.23 18.94
N LYS A 137 -17.53 6.47 19.04
CA LYS A 137 -18.38 7.62 19.40
C LYS A 137 -19.47 7.73 18.33
N GLN A 138 -20.72 7.49 18.72
CA GLN A 138 -21.87 7.57 17.82
C GLN A 138 -21.81 8.90 17.04
N LYS A 139 -21.89 8.81 15.71
CA LYS A 139 -22.09 9.99 14.87
C LYS A 139 -23.36 10.67 15.38
N ARG A 140 -23.27 11.98 15.65
CA ARG A 140 -24.44 12.81 15.98
C ARG A 140 -25.50 12.54 14.92
N ALA A 141 -26.69 12.10 15.33
CA ALA A 141 -27.78 11.85 14.41
C ALA A 141 -28.00 13.13 13.60
N THR A 142 -27.87 13.04 12.28
CA THR A 142 -28.18 14.16 11.40
C THR A 142 -29.68 14.40 11.54
N GLN A 143 -30.07 15.53 12.13
CA GLN A 143 -31.47 15.94 12.07
C GLN A 143 -31.76 16.29 10.62
N THR A 144 -32.55 15.44 9.95
CA THR A 144 -33.15 15.78 8.67
C THR A 144 -34.04 16.99 8.88
N ALA A 145 -33.89 18.00 8.02
CA ALA A 145 -34.81 19.13 8.03
C ALA A 145 -36.24 18.60 7.84
N SER A 146 -37.19 19.03 8.67
CA SER A 146 -38.59 18.55 8.68
C SER A 146 -39.31 18.68 7.32
N ARG A 147 -38.73 19.45 6.39
CA ARG A 147 -39.25 19.67 5.04
C ARG A 147 -38.93 18.55 4.04
N LEU A 148 -38.16 17.53 4.45
CA LEU A 148 -37.76 16.40 3.61
C LEU A 148 -38.34 15.05 4.11
N ASP A 149 -39.32 15.08 5.02
CA ASP A 149 -39.87 13.86 5.65
C ASP A 149 -40.59 12.93 4.66
N ASP A 150 -41.12 13.48 3.57
CA ASP A 150 -41.77 12.74 2.46
C ASP A 150 -40.80 12.41 1.30
N GLY A 151 -39.51 12.72 1.43
CA GLY A 151 -38.52 12.40 0.42
C GLY A 151 -38.09 10.93 0.48
N VAL A 152 -38.35 10.16 -0.57
CA VAL A 152 -37.74 8.82 -0.72
C VAL A 152 -36.27 8.97 -1.08
N VAL A 153 -35.38 8.55 -0.19
CA VAL A 153 -33.95 8.44 -0.46
C VAL A 153 -33.72 7.23 -1.35
N THR A 154 -33.50 7.47 -2.65
CA THR A 154 -33.30 6.40 -3.65
C THR A 154 -31.89 5.81 -3.64
N SER A 155 -30.91 6.49 -3.00
CA SER A 155 -29.53 6.02 -2.86
C SER A 155 -28.78 6.84 -1.79
N THR A 156 -28.13 6.17 -0.83
CA THR A 156 -27.20 6.81 0.11
C THR A 156 -25.75 6.64 -0.38
N LEU A 157 -25.27 7.62 -1.15
CA LEU A 157 -23.84 7.73 -1.45
C LEU A 157 -23.11 8.26 -0.21
N GLY A 158 -22.24 7.45 0.39
CA GLY A 158 -21.33 7.87 1.47
C GLY A 158 -21.57 7.23 2.85
N GLN A 159 -22.46 6.26 2.98
CA GLN A 159 -22.64 5.51 4.23
C GLN A 159 -21.53 4.45 4.36
N ARG A 160 -20.48 4.77 5.13
CA ARG A 160 -19.39 3.83 5.42
C ARG A 160 -19.87 2.85 6.50
N THR A 161 -20.10 1.59 6.12
CA THR A 161 -20.45 0.51 7.04
C THR A 161 -19.44 0.44 8.19
N GLN A 162 -19.93 0.31 9.42
CA GLN A 162 -19.06 0.12 10.59
C GLN A 162 -18.29 -1.20 10.47
N VAL A 163 -17.02 -1.18 10.87
CA VAL A 163 -16.08 -2.29 10.71
C VAL A 163 -15.57 -2.54 12.12
N ASP A 164 -16.35 -3.31 12.86
CA ASP A 164 -16.22 -3.37 14.32
C ASP A 164 -15.64 -4.71 14.78
N SER A 165 -15.33 -5.59 13.83
CA SER A 165 -14.76 -6.91 14.09
C SER A 165 -13.71 -7.29 13.04
N LYS A 166 -12.88 -8.26 13.39
CA LYS A 166 -11.89 -8.89 12.50
C LYS A 166 -12.55 -9.38 11.22
N GLU A 167 -13.73 -9.96 11.35
CA GLU A 167 -14.58 -10.47 10.27
C GLU A 167 -15.14 -9.31 9.43
N ALA A 168 -15.59 -8.22 10.05
CA ALA A 168 -16.09 -7.05 9.33
C ALA A 168 -14.99 -6.35 8.51
N PHE A 169 -13.74 -6.31 8.98
CA PHE A 169 -12.62 -5.73 8.23
C PHE A 169 -12.32 -6.55 6.99
N ARG A 170 -12.56 -7.85 7.09
CA ARG A 170 -12.50 -8.78 5.96
C ARG A 170 -13.70 -8.60 5.03
N HIS A 171 -14.93 -8.49 5.55
CA HIS A 171 -16.16 -8.52 4.76
C HIS A 171 -16.64 -7.18 4.18
N ASN A 172 -16.27 -6.02 4.74
CA ASN A 172 -16.59 -4.70 4.13
C ASN A 172 -15.84 -4.42 2.81
N GLY A 173 -15.20 -5.44 2.26
CA GLY A 173 -14.84 -5.52 0.86
C GLY A 173 -15.93 -5.92 -0.11
N GLY A 174 -17.06 -6.43 0.39
CA GLY A 174 -18.22 -6.80 -0.40
C GLY A 174 -19.42 -6.01 0.08
N ASN A 175 -20.10 -5.37 -0.85
CA ASN A 175 -21.44 -4.79 -0.69
C ASN A 175 -21.55 -3.36 -0.14
N THR A 176 -21.11 -2.39 -0.94
CA THR A 176 -21.78 -1.08 -1.10
C THR A 176 -21.61 -0.63 -2.55
N GLY A 177 -22.66 -0.10 -3.19
CA GLY A 177 -22.72 0.33 -4.60
C GLY A 177 -21.81 1.50 -5.01
N SER A 178 -20.63 1.62 -4.40
CA SER A 178 -19.47 2.34 -4.93
C SER A 178 -18.31 1.38 -4.77
N LYS A 179 -17.69 1.02 -5.91
CA LYS A 179 -16.59 0.04 -6.04
C LYS A 179 -15.75 0.01 -4.76
N SER A 180 -15.94 -1.03 -3.94
CA SER A 180 -15.26 -1.18 -2.66
C SER A 180 -13.75 -1.11 -2.87
N VAL A 181 -12.99 -0.58 -1.92
CA VAL A 181 -11.51 -0.60 -1.95
C VAL A 181 -11.00 -2.03 -2.17
N LYS A 182 -11.73 -3.07 -1.73
CA LYS A 182 -11.39 -4.47 -1.99
C LYS A 182 -11.69 -4.90 -3.45
N GLN A 183 -12.69 -4.30 -4.09
CA GLN A 183 -13.02 -4.48 -5.50
C GLN A 183 -12.13 -3.62 -6.43
N GLN A 184 -11.55 -2.53 -5.92
CA GLN A 184 -10.49 -1.79 -6.59
C GLN A 184 -9.12 -2.44 -6.44
N LEU A 185 -8.85 -3.10 -5.31
CA LEU A 185 -7.51 -3.60 -5.00
C LEU A 185 -7.31 -5.09 -5.27
N LEU A 186 -8.35 -5.94 -5.16
CA LEU A 186 -8.10 -7.37 -4.87
C LEU A 186 -9.07 -8.39 -5.50
N GLU A 187 -10.07 -7.99 -6.30
CA GLU A 187 -10.97 -8.96 -6.98
C GLU A 187 -10.65 -9.15 -8.47
N GLY A 188 -9.94 -10.23 -8.78
CA GLY A 188 -10.29 -11.10 -9.91
C GLY A 188 -9.79 -10.73 -11.31
N ARG A 189 -8.90 -9.74 -11.47
CA ARG A 189 -8.13 -9.51 -12.72
C ARG A 189 -6.71 -9.02 -12.39
N ASN A 190 -5.99 -9.78 -11.56
CA ASN A 190 -4.76 -9.28 -10.91
C ASN A 190 -3.64 -8.90 -11.90
N GLY A 191 -3.58 -9.48 -13.10
CA GLY A 191 -2.63 -9.05 -14.14
C GLY A 191 -3.04 -7.75 -14.85
N VAL A 192 -4.32 -7.61 -15.19
CA VAL A 192 -4.82 -6.49 -16.03
C VAL A 192 -4.94 -5.20 -15.23
N LEU A 193 -5.42 -5.25 -13.99
CA LEU A 193 -5.54 -4.05 -13.14
C LEU A 193 -4.17 -3.48 -12.73
N PHE A 194 -3.18 -4.35 -12.51
CA PHE A 194 -1.82 -3.92 -12.19
C PHE A 194 -1.11 -3.40 -13.45
N ALA A 195 -1.29 -4.07 -14.60
CA ALA A 195 -0.80 -3.58 -15.87
C ALA A 195 -1.41 -2.22 -16.25
N GLU A 196 -2.72 -2.04 -16.08
CA GLU A 196 -3.39 -0.73 -16.24
C GLU A 196 -2.86 0.32 -15.24
N ALA A 197 -2.60 -0.06 -13.99
CA ALA A 197 -2.05 0.85 -12.97
C ALA A 197 -0.64 1.35 -13.30
N TYR A 198 0.18 0.52 -13.97
CA TYR A 198 1.49 0.92 -14.50
C TYR A 198 1.43 1.40 -15.96
N GLY A 199 0.25 1.36 -16.59
CA GLY A 199 0.05 1.67 -18.00
C GLY A 199 0.90 0.80 -18.92
N SER A 200 1.03 -0.50 -18.63
CA SER A 200 1.74 -1.48 -19.45
C SER A 200 0.78 -2.30 -20.30
N ASP A 201 1.10 -2.46 -21.57
CA ASP A 201 0.37 -3.33 -22.49
C ASP A 201 0.84 -4.79 -22.31
N LEU A 202 -0.04 -5.65 -21.78
CA LEU A 202 0.27 -7.07 -21.51
C LEU A 202 0.55 -7.88 -22.78
N PRO A 203 -0.25 -7.78 -23.86
CA PRO A 203 0.08 -8.37 -25.15
C PRO A 203 1.47 -8.01 -25.66
N ASP A 204 1.83 -6.73 -25.67
CA ASP A 204 3.12 -6.26 -26.16
C ASP A 204 4.25 -6.74 -25.26
N LEU A 205 4.12 -6.62 -23.94
CA LEU A 205 5.10 -7.14 -22.99
C LEU A 205 5.35 -8.65 -23.19
N LYS A 206 4.31 -9.45 -23.43
CA LYS A 206 4.45 -10.89 -23.70
C LYS A 206 5.23 -11.14 -24.99
N ASN A 207 4.99 -10.34 -26.02
CA ASN A 207 5.72 -10.43 -27.28
C ASN A 207 7.19 -10.03 -27.10
N GLU A 208 7.45 -8.91 -26.42
CA GLU A 208 8.79 -8.41 -26.10
C GLU A 208 9.61 -9.41 -25.28
N ILE A 209 9.02 -10.05 -24.26
CA ILE A 209 9.68 -11.10 -23.46
C ILE A 209 10.12 -12.27 -24.37
N ASN A 210 9.26 -12.68 -25.30
CA ASN A 210 9.61 -13.73 -26.26
C ASN A 210 10.74 -13.32 -27.21
N GLN A 211 10.76 -12.06 -27.64
CA GLN A 211 11.83 -11.50 -28.47
C GLN A 211 13.15 -11.41 -27.69
N ALA A 212 13.12 -10.92 -26.45
CA ALA A 212 14.26 -10.85 -25.55
C ALA A 212 14.85 -12.25 -25.29
N ARG A 213 14.01 -13.26 -25.04
CA ARG A 213 14.46 -14.66 -24.91
C ARG A 213 15.26 -15.13 -26.12
N ARG A 214 14.74 -14.92 -27.33
CA ARG A 214 15.45 -15.28 -28.58
C ARG A 214 16.76 -14.53 -28.73
N LEU A 215 16.80 -13.27 -28.31
CA LEU A 215 18.03 -12.46 -28.31
C LEU A 215 19.08 -13.05 -27.35
N PHE A 216 18.68 -13.49 -26.16
CA PHE A 216 19.57 -14.17 -25.21
C PHE A 216 20.10 -15.50 -25.76
N GLU A 217 19.24 -16.33 -26.35
CA GLU A 217 19.64 -17.60 -26.97
C GLU A 217 20.68 -17.39 -28.08
N ARG A 218 20.48 -16.39 -28.94
CA ARG A 218 21.42 -16.03 -30.01
C ARG A 218 22.75 -15.54 -29.47
N ASN A 219 22.75 -14.75 -28.40
CA ASN A 219 23.99 -14.25 -27.79
C ASN A 219 24.75 -15.36 -27.08
N ARG A 220 24.04 -16.28 -26.42
CA ARG A 220 24.63 -17.49 -25.84
C ARG A 220 25.31 -18.36 -26.90
N ALA A 221 24.67 -18.54 -28.06
CA ALA A 221 25.26 -19.27 -29.19
C ALA A 221 26.52 -18.59 -29.77
N LYS A 222 26.66 -17.28 -29.58
CA LYS A 222 27.84 -16.48 -29.98
C LYS A 222 28.90 -16.38 -28.88
N GLY A 223 28.75 -17.09 -27.76
CA GLY A 223 29.67 -17.05 -26.63
C GLY A 223 29.71 -15.72 -25.88
N LYS A 224 28.69 -14.86 -26.03
CA LYS A 224 28.61 -13.60 -25.28
C LYS A 224 28.10 -13.86 -23.86
N GLU A 225 28.61 -13.10 -22.90
CA GLU A 225 28.14 -13.13 -21.52
C GLU A 225 26.67 -12.72 -21.44
N THR A 226 25.90 -13.47 -20.65
CA THR A 226 24.50 -13.17 -20.36
C THR A 226 24.41 -12.30 -19.10
N PRO A 227 23.42 -11.40 -19.01
CA PRO A 227 23.23 -10.60 -17.82
C PRO A 227 23.02 -11.46 -16.58
N THR A 228 23.81 -11.21 -15.54
CA THR A 228 23.71 -11.93 -14.25
C THR A 228 22.91 -11.17 -13.22
N THR A 229 22.88 -9.84 -13.30
CA THR A 229 22.15 -8.96 -12.38
C THR A 229 21.06 -8.18 -13.12
N LEU A 230 20.12 -7.58 -12.37
CA LEU A 230 19.09 -6.71 -12.94
C LEU A 230 19.69 -5.45 -13.60
N MET A 231 20.79 -4.93 -13.04
CA MET A 231 21.52 -3.80 -13.62
C MET A 231 22.16 -4.16 -14.96
N ASP A 232 22.75 -5.36 -15.06
CA ASP A 232 23.33 -5.86 -16.31
C ASP A 232 22.23 -6.11 -17.34
N LEU A 233 21.06 -6.58 -16.90
CA LEU A 233 19.91 -6.80 -17.77
C LEU A 233 19.45 -5.49 -18.38
N VAL A 234 19.33 -4.42 -17.60
CA VAL A 234 18.96 -3.10 -18.12
C VAL A 234 20.01 -2.53 -19.07
N LYS A 235 21.30 -2.66 -18.75
CA LYS A 235 22.39 -2.24 -19.66
C LYS A 235 22.35 -3.02 -20.97
N PHE A 236 22.06 -4.30 -20.91
CA PHE A 236 21.95 -5.17 -22.08
C PHE A 236 20.75 -4.81 -22.97
N LEU A 237 19.62 -4.42 -22.37
CA LEU A 237 18.40 -4.05 -23.08
C LEU A 237 18.43 -2.61 -23.64
N ASP A 238 19.31 -1.73 -23.13
CA ASP A 238 19.38 -0.32 -23.54
C ASP A 238 19.48 -0.08 -25.07
N PRO A 239 20.27 -0.86 -25.83
CA PRO A 239 20.32 -0.73 -27.30
C PRO A 239 19.01 -1.11 -28.01
N PHE A 240 18.11 -1.81 -27.32
CA PHE A 240 16.85 -2.34 -27.86
C PHE A 240 15.62 -1.69 -27.21
N LYS A 241 15.80 -0.63 -26.42
CA LYS A 241 14.74 0.01 -25.62
C LYS A 241 13.52 0.47 -26.41
N ASP A 242 13.66 0.77 -27.70
CA ASP A 242 12.54 1.20 -28.55
C ASP A 242 11.74 0.00 -29.10
N VAL A 243 12.35 -1.19 -29.14
CA VAL A 243 11.73 -2.44 -29.60
C VAL A 243 11.17 -3.24 -28.42
N LEU A 244 11.85 -3.16 -27.27
CA LEU A 244 11.49 -3.81 -26.00
C LEU A 244 11.05 -2.76 -25.00
N PHE A 245 10.10 -1.91 -25.41
CA PHE A 245 9.70 -0.71 -24.69
C PHE A 245 9.09 -1.04 -23.32
N GLU A 246 8.10 -1.93 -23.28
CA GLU A 246 7.43 -2.32 -22.04
C GLU A 246 8.39 -3.02 -21.07
N LEU A 247 9.17 -3.97 -21.58
CA LEU A 247 10.15 -4.71 -20.79
C LEU A 247 11.23 -3.78 -20.23
N PHE A 248 11.80 -2.91 -21.06
CA PHE A 248 12.83 -1.96 -20.63
C PHE A 248 12.28 -0.97 -19.61
N ARG A 249 11.07 -0.44 -19.83
CA ARG A 249 10.38 0.46 -18.91
C ARG A 249 10.14 -0.20 -17.56
N LEU A 250 9.65 -1.44 -17.52
CA LEU A 250 9.43 -2.18 -16.27
C LEU A 250 10.73 -2.44 -15.51
N CYS A 251 11.81 -2.83 -16.22
CA CYS A 251 13.12 -3.03 -15.59
C CYS A 251 13.71 -1.71 -15.07
N LYS A 252 13.43 -0.58 -15.71
CA LYS A 252 13.81 0.74 -15.19
C LYS A 252 12.99 1.08 -13.94
N LEU A 253 11.68 0.86 -13.96
CA LEU A 253 10.83 1.14 -12.81
C LEU A 253 11.28 0.37 -11.57
N SER A 254 11.59 -0.93 -11.68
CA SER A 254 12.10 -1.72 -10.55
C SER A 254 13.43 -1.21 -9.98
N LEU A 255 14.27 -0.54 -10.79
CA LEU A 255 15.54 0.03 -10.35
C LEU A 255 15.46 1.45 -9.78
N PHE A 256 14.42 2.22 -10.11
CA PHE A 256 14.31 3.64 -9.78
C PHE A 256 13.15 3.99 -8.82
N CYS A 257 12.65 2.99 -8.07
CA CYS A 257 11.60 3.13 -7.05
C CYS A 257 12.10 3.70 -5.72
#